data_AF-A0A0H5Q448-F1
#
_entry.id   AF-A0A0H5Q448-F1
#
_cell.length_a   1.000
_cell.length_b   1.000
_cell.length_c   1.000
_cell.angle_alpha   90.00
_cell.angle_beta   90.00
_cell.angle_gamma   90.00
#
_symmetry.space_group_name_H-M   'P 1'
#
loop_
_entity.id
_entity.type
_entity.pdbx_description
1 polymer ?
#
loop_
_entity_poly.entity_id
_entity_poly.type
_entity_poly.pdbx_seq_one_letter_code
_entity_poly.pdbx_strand_id
1 'polypeptide(L)'
;MGVDDWSADHISHATEQYRRHCARLGVPCRYLWVAELQKRGAVHYHLLAWLPKGIRMPHWDQSFTAPSGRTVRPFWSHGMTNTEVARSGVGYLMKYLSKLGDETVFPPHLRLYGVGGLAPDARTVRTWYNLPEWAKRDHGVGDLKRMGARLIVVETGEILPPMYKRSFSPGAIILTPLRPMPERWHDGAYSTWSASASQR
;
A
#
# COMPACT_ATOMS: atom_id res chain seq x y z
N MET A 1 -19.54 10.61 7.01
CA MET A 1 -20.02 10.55 5.61
C MET A 1 -21.25 9.69 5.53
N GLY A 2 -22.25 10.16 4.78
CA GLY A 2 -23.20 9.26 4.13
C GLY A 2 -22.54 8.46 3.02
N VAL A 3 -23.26 7.52 2.43
CA VAL A 3 -22.78 6.71 1.30
C VAL A 3 -22.52 7.61 0.08
N ASP A 4 -23.42 8.55 -0.16
CA ASP A 4 -23.42 9.40 -1.36
C ASP A 4 -22.44 10.60 -1.29
N ASP A 5 -21.95 10.93 -0.09
CA ASP A 5 -21.01 12.04 0.11
C ASP A 5 -19.56 11.66 -0.22
N TRP A 6 -19.27 10.39 -0.49
CA TRP A 6 -17.90 9.91 -0.66
C TRP A 6 -17.31 10.30 -2.02
N SER A 7 -16.02 10.65 -2.03
CA SER A 7 -15.23 10.85 -3.23
C SER A 7 -13.86 10.18 -3.11
N ALA A 8 -13.34 9.69 -4.24
CA ALA A 8 -12.09 8.95 -4.34
C ALA A 8 -10.86 9.73 -3.81
N ASP A 9 -10.91 11.06 -3.86
CA ASP A 9 -9.78 11.91 -3.46
C ASP A 9 -9.77 12.29 -1.98
N HIS A 10 -10.82 12.00 -1.20
CA HIS A 10 -10.91 12.40 0.21
C HIS A 10 -9.72 11.90 1.04
N ILE A 11 -9.38 10.61 0.93
CA ILE A 11 -8.23 10.05 1.66
C ILE A 11 -6.89 10.57 1.12
N SER A 12 -6.80 10.86 -0.18
CA SER A 12 -5.61 11.45 -0.81
C SER A 12 -5.35 12.85 -0.26
N HIS A 13 -6.39 13.69 -0.17
CA HIS A 13 -6.30 15.03 0.41
C HIS A 13 -5.93 14.98 1.90
N ALA A 14 -6.58 14.12 2.68
CA ALA A 14 -6.30 14.01 4.11
C ALA A 14 -4.85 13.56 4.38
N THR A 15 -4.39 12.53 3.66
CA THR A 15 -3.01 12.04 3.80
C THR A 15 -1.96 13.03 3.26
N GLU A 16 -2.27 13.86 2.26
CA GLU A 16 -1.42 14.98 1.84
C GLU A 16 -1.26 16.02 2.95
N GLN A 17 -2.34 16.42 3.63
CA GLN A 17 -2.25 17.36 4.74
C GLN A 17 -1.44 16.80 5.91
N TYR A 18 -1.63 15.52 6.23
CA TYR A 18 -0.83 14.82 7.22
C TYR A 18 0.66 14.77 6.84
N ARG A 19 0.98 14.44 5.59
CA ARG A 19 2.37 14.47 5.08
C ARG A 19 3.02 15.83 5.25
N ARG A 20 2.31 16.91 4.88
CA ARG A 20 2.78 18.29 5.07
C ARG A 20 2.94 18.64 6.55
N HIS A 21 2.09 18.11 7.43
CA HIS A 21 2.22 18.32 8.87
C HIS A 21 3.49 17.67 9.41
N CYS A 22 3.73 16.39 9.11
CA CYS A 22 4.96 15.70 9.50
C CYS A 22 6.22 16.39 8.94
N ALA A 23 6.19 16.84 7.69
CA ALA A 23 7.31 17.57 7.08
C ALA A 23 7.64 18.86 7.86
N ARG A 24 6.63 19.61 8.30
CA ARG A 24 6.83 20.82 9.12
C ARG A 24 7.38 20.53 10.51
N LEU A 25 7.05 19.37 11.08
CA LEU A 25 7.61 18.90 12.34
C LEU A 25 9.02 18.30 12.18
N GLY A 26 9.50 18.12 10.95
CA GLY A 26 10.78 17.46 10.68
C GLY A 26 10.79 15.97 11.03
N VAL A 27 9.63 15.31 11.06
CA VAL A 27 9.51 13.89 11.44
C VAL A 27 9.18 12.99 10.25
N PRO A 28 9.64 11.72 10.25
CA PRO A 28 9.24 10.75 9.24
C PRO A 28 7.71 10.54 9.20
N CYS A 29 7.12 10.57 8.01
CA CYS A 29 5.68 10.40 7.81
C CYS A 29 5.33 9.00 7.30
N ARG A 30 5.59 7.96 8.10
CA ARG A 30 5.32 6.57 7.69
C ARG A 30 3.89 6.20 8.03
N TYR A 31 3.11 5.76 7.05
CA TYR A 31 1.73 5.33 7.27
C TYR A 31 1.27 4.28 6.25
N LEU A 32 0.25 3.52 6.66
CA LEU A 32 -0.57 2.64 5.82
C LEU A 32 -2.03 2.96 6.15
N TRP A 33 -2.89 2.95 5.15
CA TRP A 33 -4.32 2.89 5.38
C TRP A 33 -4.96 1.80 4.51
N VAL A 34 -6.09 1.28 4.96
CA VAL A 34 -6.95 0.36 4.22
C VAL A 34 -8.38 0.91 4.20
N ALA A 35 -9.11 0.66 3.11
CA ALA A 35 -10.52 0.97 2.99
C ALA A 35 -11.36 -0.28 3.28
N GLU A 36 -12.46 -0.08 4.01
CA GLU A 36 -13.48 -1.07 4.33
C GLU A 36 -14.84 -0.43 4.06
N LEU A 37 -15.87 -1.21 3.71
CA LEU A 37 -17.24 -0.72 3.73
C LEU A 37 -17.88 -1.03 5.07
N GLN A 38 -18.54 -0.05 5.67
CA GLN A 38 -19.42 -0.29 6.81
C GLN A 38 -20.65 -1.10 6.35
N LYS A 39 -21.36 -1.74 7.28
CA LYS A 39 -22.62 -2.46 6.98
C LYS A 39 -23.65 -1.64 6.20
N ARG A 40 -23.62 -0.31 6.36
CA ARG A 40 -24.48 0.65 5.64
C ARG A 40 -23.97 1.07 4.25
N GLY A 41 -22.88 0.49 3.76
CA GLY A 41 -22.26 0.83 2.47
C GLY A 41 -21.27 2.00 2.48
N ALA A 42 -21.18 2.76 3.58
CA ALA A 42 -20.28 3.92 3.66
C ALA A 42 -18.81 3.49 3.71
N VAL A 43 -17.95 4.16 2.95
CA VAL A 43 -16.50 3.91 2.97
C VAL A 43 -15.92 4.36 4.32
N HIS A 44 -15.16 3.47 4.94
CA HIS A 44 -14.45 3.67 6.19
C HIS A 44 -12.98 3.35 6.02
N TYR A 45 -12.11 4.14 6.63
CA TYR A 45 -10.66 3.98 6.53
C TYR A 45 -10.07 3.63 7.89
N HIS A 46 -9.24 2.59 7.91
CA HIS A 46 -8.32 2.35 9.03
C HIS A 46 -6.95 2.85 8.64
N LEU A 47 -6.40 3.78 9.42
CA LEU A 47 -5.08 4.35 9.19
C LEU A 47 -4.16 4.02 10.35
N LEU A 48 -3.00 3.48 10.03
CA LEU A 48 -1.90 3.28 10.95
C LEU A 48 -0.74 4.19 10.54
N ALA A 49 -0.16 4.90 11.50
CA ALA A 49 1.05 5.67 11.29
C ALA A 49 2.09 5.37 12.37
N TRP A 50 3.35 5.45 11.96
CA TRP A 50 4.49 5.27 12.84
C TRP A 50 5.12 6.63 13.11
N LEU A 51 4.93 7.12 14.33
CA LEU A 51 5.44 8.40 14.81
C LEU A 51 6.63 8.18 15.75
N PRO A 52 7.61 9.12 15.79
CA PRO A 52 8.67 9.08 16.80
C PRO A 52 8.12 9.11 18.23
N LYS A 53 8.88 8.56 19.17
CA LYS A 53 8.54 8.60 20.59
C LYS A 53 8.32 10.05 21.04
N GLY A 54 7.22 10.30 21.76
CA GLY A 54 6.86 11.63 22.25
C GLY A 54 6.01 12.46 21.27
N ILE A 55 5.84 12.02 20.02
CA ILE A 55 4.93 12.65 19.07
C ILE A 55 3.58 11.93 19.10
N ARG A 56 2.51 12.67 19.41
CA ARG A 56 1.14 12.16 19.40
C ARG A 56 0.49 12.38 18.03
N MET A 57 -0.27 11.40 17.58
CA MET A 57 -1.15 11.57 16.41
C MET A 57 -2.23 12.60 16.75
N PRO A 58 -2.40 13.68 15.97
CA PRO A 58 -3.53 14.58 16.14
C PRO A 58 -4.85 13.88 15.79
N HIS A 59 -5.97 14.35 16.32
CA HIS A 59 -7.28 13.97 15.81
C HIS A 59 -7.46 14.57 14.41
N TRP A 60 -7.75 13.72 13.42
CA TRP A 60 -7.77 14.17 12.01
C TRP A 60 -9.00 15.01 11.67
N ASP A 61 -10.08 14.86 12.43
CA ASP A 61 -11.35 15.58 12.28
C ASP A 61 -11.44 16.87 13.10
N GLN A 62 -10.40 17.22 13.87
CA GLN A 62 -10.42 18.37 14.76
C GLN A 62 -9.27 19.36 14.45
N SER A 63 -9.54 20.64 14.67
CA SER A 63 -8.48 21.65 14.66
C SER A 63 -7.62 21.50 15.92
N PHE A 64 -6.32 21.73 15.80
CA PHE A 64 -5.40 21.69 16.94
C PHE A 64 -4.26 22.69 16.78
N THR A 65 -3.66 23.09 17.91
CA THR A 65 -2.49 23.99 17.91
C THR A 65 -1.22 23.15 17.84
N ALA A 66 -0.41 23.36 16.80
CA ALA A 66 0.89 22.71 16.67
C ALA A 66 1.89 23.25 17.70
N PRO A 67 3.00 22.53 17.99
CA PRO A 67 4.07 23.03 18.87
C PRO A 67 4.63 24.40 18.48
N SER A 68 4.53 24.77 17.19
CA SER A 68 4.93 26.09 16.69
C SER A 68 3.93 27.22 17.04
N GLY A 69 2.87 26.97 17.80
CA GLY A 69 1.78 27.91 18.08
C GLY A 69 0.75 28.08 16.95
N ARG A 70 0.92 27.38 15.82
CA ARG A 70 0.04 27.52 14.65
C ARG A 70 -1.22 26.66 14.78
N THR A 71 -2.38 27.25 14.53
CA THR A 71 -3.62 26.48 14.34
C THR A 71 -3.56 25.65 13.07
N VAL A 72 -3.70 24.34 13.21
CA VAL A 72 -3.78 23.35 12.14
C VAL A 72 -5.25 22.97 11.96
N ARG A 73 -5.76 23.11 10.74
CA ARG A 73 -7.12 22.70 10.36
C ARG A 73 -7.22 21.16 10.32
N PRO A 74 -8.44 20.60 10.43
CA PRO A 74 -8.65 19.15 10.29
C PRO A 74 -8.08 18.63 8.98
N PHE A 75 -7.46 17.45 9.04
CA PHE A 75 -7.03 16.72 7.84
C PHE A 75 -8.21 16.00 7.18
N TRP A 76 -9.21 15.61 7.96
CA TRP A 76 -10.39 14.86 7.56
C TRP A 76 -11.66 15.64 7.91
N SER A 77 -12.26 16.30 6.93
CA SER A 77 -13.52 17.07 7.11
C SER A 77 -14.78 16.23 6.85
N HIS A 78 -14.63 14.92 6.75
CA HIS A 78 -15.61 14.01 6.16
C HIS A 78 -16.23 13.11 7.24
N GLY A 79 -16.66 13.69 8.36
CA GLY A 79 -17.14 12.95 9.54
C GLY A 79 -16.06 12.76 10.60
N MET A 80 -16.21 11.72 11.43
CA MET A 80 -15.43 11.59 12.66
C MET A 80 -14.24 10.64 12.52
N THR A 81 -13.22 10.85 13.34
CA THR A 81 -12.10 9.90 13.49
C THR A 81 -12.00 9.38 14.92
N ASN A 82 -11.56 8.13 15.06
CA ASN A 82 -11.13 7.57 16.33
C ASN A 82 -9.62 7.37 16.29
N THR A 83 -8.89 7.97 17.22
CA THR A 83 -7.42 7.93 17.27
C THR A 83 -6.98 7.21 18.53
N GLU A 84 -6.33 6.07 18.35
CA GLU A 84 -5.85 5.22 19.44
C GLU A 84 -4.37 4.85 19.25
N VAL A 85 -3.67 4.62 20.36
CA VAL A 85 -2.30 4.09 20.31
C VAL A 85 -2.37 2.60 20.01
N ALA A 86 -1.89 2.20 18.83
CA ALA A 86 -1.87 0.80 18.42
C ALA A 86 -0.90 -0.02 19.29
N ARG A 87 -1.40 -1.09 19.93
CA ARG A 87 -0.58 -2.04 20.72
C ARG A 87 0.09 -3.10 19.83
N SER A 88 -0.50 -3.43 18.70
CA SER A 88 0.03 -4.36 17.70
C SER A 88 -0.27 -3.85 16.28
N GLY A 89 0.70 -3.22 15.62
CA GLY A 89 0.47 -2.49 14.36
C GLY A 89 -0.05 -3.36 13.20
N VAL A 90 0.74 -4.36 12.78
CA VAL A 90 0.44 -5.14 11.56
C VAL A 90 -0.74 -6.11 11.76
N GLY A 91 -0.80 -6.79 12.91
CA GLY A 91 -1.91 -7.71 13.24
C GLY A 91 -3.27 -7.01 13.29
N TYR A 92 -3.30 -5.75 13.73
CA TYR A 92 -4.51 -4.93 13.72
C TYR A 92 -5.04 -4.70 12.30
N LEU A 93 -4.16 -4.36 11.35
CA LEU A 93 -4.55 -4.13 9.95
C LEU A 93 -5.03 -5.41 9.25
N MET A 94 -4.38 -6.55 9.50
CA MET A 94 -4.77 -7.84 8.91
C MET A 94 -6.20 -8.23 9.28
N LYS A 95 -6.68 -7.88 10.49
CA LYS A 95 -8.06 -8.10 10.92
C LYS A 95 -9.09 -7.37 10.05
N TYR A 96 -8.72 -6.26 9.40
CA TYR A 96 -9.62 -5.49 8.54
C TYR A 96 -9.58 -5.97 7.09
N LEU A 97 -8.42 -6.43 6.62
CA LEU A 97 -8.32 -7.10 5.32
C LEU A 97 -9.16 -8.39 5.27
N SER A 98 -9.27 -9.12 6.38
CA SER A 98 -10.07 -10.35 6.46
C SER A 98 -11.58 -10.13 6.55
N LYS A 99 -12.07 -8.88 6.54
CA LYS A 99 -13.51 -8.54 6.63
C LYS A 99 -14.15 -8.17 5.30
N LEU A 100 -13.39 -8.18 4.21
CA LEU A 100 -13.92 -7.96 2.87
C LEU A 100 -14.78 -9.20 2.50
N GLY A 101 -16.09 -9.11 2.71
CA GLY A 101 -17.04 -10.18 2.38
C GLY A 101 -17.44 -10.15 0.91
N ASP A 102 -17.88 -11.29 0.39
CA ASP A 102 -18.18 -11.52 -1.04
C ASP A 102 -19.31 -10.65 -1.61
N GLU A 103 -20.17 -10.07 -0.77
CA GLU A 103 -21.32 -9.22 -1.19
C GLU A 103 -20.99 -7.72 -1.22
N THR A 104 -19.72 -7.35 -1.07
CA THR A 104 -19.32 -5.95 -0.92
C THR A 104 -19.15 -5.26 -2.29
N VAL A 105 -20.10 -4.42 -2.68
CA VAL A 105 -19.97 -3.57 -3.89
C VAL A 105 -19.21 -2.29 -3.54
N PHE A 106 -17.95 -2.22 -3.95
CA PHE A 106 -17.13 -1.02 -3.75
C PHE A 106 -17.52 0.10 -4.73
N PRO A 107 -17.53 1.37 -4.28
CA PRO A 107 -17.74 2.49 -5.17
C PRO A 107 -16.60 2.59 -6.20
N PRO A 108 -16.90 3.09 -7.41
CA PRO A 108 -15.91 3.20 -8.46
C PRO A 108 -14.72 4.06 -8.03
N HIS A 109 -13.53 3.69 -8.51
CA HIS A 109 -12.25 4.36 -8.22
C HIS A 109 -11.80 4.31 -6.75
N LEU A 110 -12.50 3.59 -5.86
CA LEU A 110 -12.03 3.37 -4.50
C LEU A 110 -10.71 2.59 -4.53
N ARG A 111 -9.68 3.22 -3.97
CA ARG A 111 -8.43 2.54 -3.64
C ARG A 111 -8.63 1.75 -2.34
N LEU A 112 -8.32 0.46 -2.37
CA LEU A 112 -8.49 -0.43 -1.21
C LEU A 112 -7.45 -0.21 -0.12
N TYR A 113 -6.28 0.32 -0.47
CA TYR A 113 -5.24 0.65 0.50
C TYR A 113 -4.25 1.67 -0.06
N GLY A 114 -3.44 2.26 0.81
CA GLY A 114 -2.34 3.14 0.42
C GLY A 114 -1.24 3.19 1.47
N VAL A 115 0.01 3.29 0.99
CA VAL A 115 1.22 3.35 1.82
C VAL A 115 1.95 4.67 1.53
N GLY A 116 2.47 5.33 2.56
CA GLY A 116 3.26 6.55 2.42
C GLY A 116 4.47 6.61 3.35
N GLY A 117 5.45 7.44 2.96
CA GLY A 117 6.64 7.76 3.76
C GLY A 117 7.72 6.68 3.85
N LEU A 118 7.66 5.67 2.98
CA LEU A 118 8.77 4.73 2.81
C LEU A 118 10.01 5.47 2.28
N ALA A 119 11.18 5.09 2.77
CA ALA A 119 12.47 5.53 2.24
C ALA A 119 12.68 5.00 0.80
N PRO A 120 13.56 5.61 -0.01
CA PRO A 120 13.75 5.22 -1.41
C PRO A 120 14.02 3.73 -1.63
N ASP A 121 14.90 3.14 -0.83
CA ASP A 121 15.23 1.71 -0.78
C ASP A 121 13.99 0.85 -0.45
N ALA A 122 13.26 1.21 0.60
CA ALA A 122 12.04 0.50 1.01
C ALA A 122 10.94 0.58 -0.06
N ARG A 123 10.86 1.68 -0.83
CA ARG A 123 9.95 1.80 -1.98
C ARG A 123 10.34 0.86 -3.11
N THR A 124 11.63 0.70 -3.38
CA THR A 124 12.13 -0.23 -4.39
C THR A 124 11.83 -1.67 -3.99
N VAL A 125 12.12 -2.04 -2.74
CA VAL A 125 11.80 -3.37 -2.19
C VAL A 125 10.30 -3.65 -2.27
N ARG A 126 9.45 -2.71 -1.82
CA ARG A 126 7.99 -2.86 -1.93
C ARG A 126 7.54 -3.01 -3.38
N THR A 127 8.08 -2.20 -4.30
CA THR A 127 7.74 -2.29 -5.73
C THR A 127 8.06 -3.68 -6.26
N TRP A 128 9.23 -4.21 -5.92
CA TRP A 128 9.67 -5.55 -6.29
C TRP A 128 8.75 -6.65 -5.74
N TYR A 129 8.34 -6.56 -4.47
CA TYR A 129 7.37 -7.52 -3.90
C TYR A 129 6.01 -7.54 -4.63
N ASN A 130 5.62 -6.44 -5.28
CA ASN A 130 4.37 -6.34 -6.06
C ASN A 130 4.57 -6.72 -7.54
N LEU A 131 5.74 -7.22 -7.93
CA LEU A 131 5.96 -7.78 -9.25
C LEU A 131 5.37 -9.19 -9.34
N PRO A 132 4.91 -9.61 -10.53
CA PRO A 132 4.48 -10.98 -10.73
C PRO A 132 5.66 -11.94 -10.52
N GLU A 133 5.35 -13.15 -10.07
CA GLU A 133 6.37 -14.13 -9.68
C GLU A 133 7.41 -14.39 -10.77
N TRP A 134 6.98 -14.57 -12.02
CA TRP A 134 7.88 -14.77 -13.15
C TRP A 134 8.90 -13.64 -13.34
N ALA A 135 8.51 -12.39 -13.04
CA ALA A 135 9.40 -11.25 -13.20
C ALA A 135 10.40 -11.15 -12.05
N LYS A 136 10.00 -11.55 -10.84
CA LYS A 136 10.91 -11.61 -9.69
C LYS A 136 12.00 -12.66 -9.92
N ARG A 137 11.64 -13.83 -10.47
CA ARG A 137 12.58 -14.91 -10.75
C ARG A 137 13.72 -14.55 -11.69
N ASP A 138 13.50 -13.60 -12.60
CA ASP A 138 14.51 -13.13 -13.55
C ASP A 138 15.26 -11.87 -13.07
N HIS A 139 14.70 -11.13 -12.12
CA HIS A 139 15.16 -9.77 -11.80
C HIS A 139 15.13 -9.46 -10.30
N GLY A 140 16.21 -8.87 -9.81
CA GLY A 140 16.39 -8.40 -8.45
C GLY A 140 15.66 -7.09 -8.13
N VAL A 141 15.83 -6.65 -6.89
CA VAL A 141 15.24 -5.40 -6.39
C VAL A 141 15.87 -4.21 -7.10
N GLY A 142 15.06 -3.45 -7.83
CA GLY A 142 15.50 -2.24 -8.54
C GLY A 142 15.76 -2.45 -10.03
N ASP A 143 15.85 -3.69 -10.47
CA ASP A 143 16.13 -4.03 -11.88
C ASP A 143 14.93 -3.74 -12.78
N LEU A 144 13.72 -3.77 -12.22
CA LEU A 144 12.47 -3.52 -12.96
C LEU A 144 11.74 -2.28 -12.48
N LYS A 145 11.25 -1.50 -13.46
CA LYS A 145 10.33 -0.39 -13.26
C LYS A 145 9.01 -0.66 -13.93
N ARG A 146 7.91 -0.45 -13.21
CA ARG A 146 6.55 -0.52 -13.76
C ARG A 146 6.16 0.81 -14.38
N MET A 147 5.75 0.80 -15.64
CA MET A 147 5.17 1.95 -16.35
C MET A 147 3.83 1.54 -16.95
N GLY A 148 2.74 1.98 -16.32
CA GLY A 148 1.40 1.46 -16.62
C GLY A 148 1.33 -0.05 -16.43
N ALA A 149 0.92 -0.77 -17.48
CA ALA A 149 0.85 -2.24 -17.47
C ALA A 149 2.18 -2.94 -17.84
N ARG A 150 3.23 -2.19 -18.20
CA ARG A 150 4.50 -2.73 -18.71
C ARG A 150 5.55 -2.82 -17.60
N LEU A 151 6.45 -3.79 -17.74
CA LEU A 151 7.67 -3.92 -16.93
C LEU A 151 8.87 -3.59 -17.81
N ILE A 152 9.74 -2.72 -17.32
CA ILE A 152 10.90 -2.22 -18.05
C ILE A 152 12.15 -2.57 -17.25
N VAL A 153 13.14 -3.17 -17.93
CA VAL A 153 14.48 -3.39 -17.39
C VAL A 153 15.18 -2.04 -17.29
N VAL A 154 15.58 -1.66 -16.08
CA VAL A 154 16.13 -0.33 -15.80
C VAL A 154 17.47 -0.12 -16.51
N GLU A 155 18.31 -1.15 -16.56
CA GLU A 155 19.62 -1.10 -17.19
C GLU A 155 19.54 -0.91 -18.71
N THR A 156 18.70 -1.70 -19.39
CA THR A 156 18.66 -1.75 -20.86
C THR A 156 17.54 -0.90 -21.47
N GLY A 157 16.53 -0.52 -20.67
CA GLY A 157 15.30 0.10 -21.16
C GLY A 157 14.36 -0.87 -21.88
N GLU A 158 14.68 -2.16 -21.94
CA GLU A 158 13.87 -3.17 -22.62
C GLU A 158 12.52 -3.36 -21.91
N ILE A 159 11.45 -3.43 -22.70
CA ILE A 159 10.12 -3.77 -22.19
C ILE A 159 10.01 -5.29 -22.17
N LEU A 160 9.85 -5.87 -20.98
CA LEU A 160 9.69 -7.31 -20.85
C LEU A 160 8.41 -7.79 -21.54
N PRO A 161 8.49 -8.87 -22.36
CA PRO A 161 7.31 -9.47 -22.94
C PRO A 161 6.42 -10.07 -21.84
N PRO A 162 5.09 -10.09 -22.03
CA PRO A 162 4.19 -10.70 -21.07
C PRO A 162 4.45 -12.21 -20.97
N MET A 163 4.38 -12.73 -19.74
CA MET A 163 4.48 -14.18 -19.52
C MET A 163 3.28 -14.95 -20.05
N TYR A 164 2.09 -14.34 -20.05
CA TYR A 164 0.83 -15.00 -20.40
C TYR A 164 0.05 -14.22 -21.46
N LYS A 165 -0.55 -14.95 -22.39
CA LYS A 165 -1.66 -14.49 -23.22
C LYS A 165 -2.95 -14.65 -22.43
N ARG A 166 -3.77 -13.60 -22.40
CA ARG A 166 -5.11 -13.63 -21.77
C ARG A 166 -6.19 -13.84 -22.83
N SER A 167 -7.13 -14.72 -22.55
CA SER A 167 -8.39 -14.84 -23.30
C SER A 167 -9.57 -14.87 -22.33
N PHE A 168 -10.66 -14.24 -22.72
CA PHE A 168 -11.87 -14.15 -21.90
C PHE A 168 -12.88 -15.18 -22.40
N SER A 169 -13.43 -15.95 -21.47
CA SER A 169 -14.58 -16.83 -21.69
C SER A 169 -15.68 -16.45 -20.70
N PRO A 170 -16.95 -16.82 -20.94
CA PRO A 170 -18.01 -16.55 -19.97
C PRO A 170 -17.63 -17.06 -18.57
N GLY A 171 -17.55 -16.15 -17.61
CA GLY A 171 -17.20 -16.45 -16.21
C GLY A 171 -15.73 -16.78 -15.93
N ALA A 172 -14.81 -16.69 -16.90
CA ALA A 172 -13.41 -17.01 -16.66
C ALA A 172 -12.41 -16.20 -17.49
N ILE A 173 -11.20 -16.06 -16.95
CA ILE A 173 -10.02 -15.56 -17.64
C ILE A 173 -9.06 -16.73 -17.79
N ILE A 174 -8.74 -17.08 -19.03
CA ILE A 174 -7.79 -18.15 -19.35
C ILE A 174 -6.42 -17.49 -19.60
N LEU A 175 -5.40 -17.97 -18.90
CA LEU A 175 -4.01 -17.53 -19.03
C LEU A 175 -3.18 -18.63 -19.69
N THR A 176 -2.73 -18.41 -20.93
CA THR A 176 -1.86 -19.34 -21.66
C THR A 176 -0.41 -18.85 -21.57
N PRO A 177 0.54 -19.65 -21.05
CA PRO A 177 1.95 -19.28 -21.05
C PRO A 177 2.47 -19.01 -22.46
N LEU A 178 3.18 -17.89 -22.65
CA LEU A 178 3.83 -17.53 -23.91
C LEU A 178 5.28 -18.03 -24.00
N ARG A 179 5.86 -18.39 -22.86
CA ARG A 179 7.24 -18.86 -22.69
C ARG A 179 7.32 -19.78 -21.47
N PRO A 180 8.40 -20.57 -21.32
CA PRO A 180 8.64 -21.34 -20.10
C PRO A 180 8.71 -20.44 -18.86
N MET A 181 8.22 -20.93 -17.72
CA MET A 181 8.37 -20.21 -16.44
C MET A 181 9.85 -20.19 -16.07
N PRO A 182 10.43 -19.03 -15.76
CA PRO A 182 11.82 -18.99 -15.36
C PRO A 182 12.09 -19.81 -14.11
N GLU A 183 13.31 -20.35 -14.06
CA GLU A 183 13.78 -21.08 -12.90
C GLU A 183 13.82 -20.17 -11.68
N ARG A 184 13.43 -20.70 -10.53
CA ARG A 184 13.44 -19.93 -9.30
C ARG A 184 14.88 -19.82 -8.80
N TRP A 185 15.51 -18.67 -9.01
CA TRP A 185 16.90 -18.46 -8.59
C TRP A 185 17.03 -17.94 -7.15
N HIS A 186 15.96 -17.37 -6.58
CA HIS A 186 15.93 -16.89 -5.20
C HIS A 186 14.67 -17.39 -4.45
N ASP A 187 14.79 -17.62 -3.15
CA ASP A 187 13.62 -17.97 -2.32
C ASP A 187 12.84 -16.74 -1.81
N GLY A 188 13.20 -15.53 -2.29
CA GLY A 188 12.63 -14.25 -1.82
C GLY A 188 13.35 -13.77 -0.55
N ALA A 189 12.95 -12.62 0.02
CA ALA A 189 13.65 -12.08 1.20
C ALA A 189 13.39 -12.84 2.53
N TYR A 190 12.69 -13.98 2.45
CA TYR A 190 12.49 -14.92 3.56
C TYR A 190 12.98 -16.32 3.18
N SER A 191 14.06 -16.40 2.40
CA SER A 191 14.69 -17.67 2.08
C SER A 191 15.07 -18.42 3.36
N THR A 192 14.64 -19.67 3.48
CA THR A 192 15.20 -20.64 4.42
C THR A 192 16.59 -21.05 3.92
N TRP A 193 17.54 -20.13 3.99
CA TRP A 193 18.94 -20.48 3.75
C TRP A 193 19.39 -21.34 4.92
N SER A 194 19.44 -22.66 4.73
CA SER A 194 20.16 -23.53 5.65
C SER A 194 21.64 -23.43 5.27
N ALA A 195 22.44 -22.86 6.17
CA ALA A 195 23.88 -22.87 6.05
C ALA A 195 24.39 -24.31 6.23
N SER A 196 24.37 -25.10 5.17
CA SER A 196 25.04 -26.41 5.11
C SER A 196 25.30 -26.75 3.64
N ALA A 197 26.51 -27.04 3.17
CA ALA A 197 27.77 -27.28 3.85
C ALA A 197 28.90 -26.86 2.92
N SER A 198 29.88 -26.14 3.45
CA SER A 198 31.22 -26.08 2.85
C SER A 198 31.77 -27.50 2.86
N GLN A 199 31.67 -28.20 1.73
CA GLN A 199 32.44 -29.41 1.51
C GLN A 199 33.90 -28.98 1.30
N ARG A 200 34.74 -29.46 2.23
CA ARG A 200 36.19 -29.53 2.05
C ARG A 200 36.54 -30.56 0.99
#